data_AF-A0A4Y9QP31-F1
#
_entry.id   AF-A0A4Y9QP31-F1
#
_cell.length_a   1.000
_cell.length_b   1.000
_cell.length_c   1.000
_cell.angle_alpha   90.00
_cell.angle_beta   90.00
_cell.angle_gamma   90.00
#
_symmetry.space_group_name_H-M   'P 1'
#
loop_
_entity.id
_entity.type
_entity.pdbx_description
1 polymer ?
#
loop_
_entity_poly.entity_id
_entity_poly.type
_entity_poly.pdbx_seq_one_letter_code
_entity_poly.pdbx_strand_id
1 'polypeptide(L)'
;GGVSLRRLEAAGIQVTLFGPLLHPPFKNRANLRNHRKMAVADGTRLWCGGRNFATEYFEGTPARPPWQDASFDLEGPLATQALALFEHDWAYANDGVARQCEAPAPDPSDPVAQVIASGPDQADDTVHDMLISACFKARRRILAVTPYFVPTEALLSALCLAARRDVAVDLVLPLHSNHRMADFVRHRALRALSAAGGRIWQVPYMQHAKTVVFDDDLVLSGSANLDARSLLLNYELMVAFYASADVGRFADYVEMHRKNAIRYRAGKPGLVRDFTEGLLLLLAFQL
;
A
#
# COMPACT_ATOMS: atom_id res chain seq x y z
N GLY A 1 -12.59 20.57 -9.76
CA GLY A 1 -13.23 20.02 -10.97
C GLY A 1 -13.32 18.52 -10.80
N GLY A 2 -14.52 17.95 -10.74
CA GLY A 2 -14.67 16.49 -10.73
C GLY A 2 -14.72 15.97 -12.16
N VAL A 3 -14.16 14.77 -12.39
CA VAL A 3 -14.36 14.05 -13.65
C VAL A 3 -15.86 13.77 -13.80
N SER A 4 -16.47 14.31 -14.86
CA SER A 4 -17.87 14.04 -15.15
C SER A 4 -17.97 12.68 -15.84
N LEU A 5 -18.47 11.67 -15.13
CA LEU A 5 -18.67 10.33 -15.71
C LEU A 5 -19.55 10.41 -16.98
N ARG A 6 -20.56 11.28 -16.97
CA ARG A 6 -21.41 11.57 -18.13
C ARG A 6 -20.63 12.07 -19.36
N ARG A 7 -19.55 12.84 -19.16
CA ARG A 7 -18.71 13.29 -20.29
C ARG A 7 -17.88 12.15 -20.88
N LEU A 8 -17.43 11.22 -20.05
CA LEU A 8 -16.73 10.01 -20.50
C LEU A 8 -17.70 9.10 -21.27
N GLU A 9 -18.89 8.86 -20.71
CA GLU A 9 -19.95 8.09 -21.35
C GLU A 9 -20.37 8.71 -22.70
N ALA A 10 -20.54 10.04 -22.76
CA ALA A 10 -20.86 10.75 -23.99
C ALA A 10 -19.74 10.68 -25.05
N ALA A 11 -18.50 10.40 -24.64
CA ALA A 11 -17.36 10.15 -25.53
C ALA A 11 -17.23 8.67 -25.94
N GLY A 12 -18.16 7.80 -25.56
CA GLY A 12 -18.16 6.38 -25.86
C GLY A 12 -17.33 5.52 -24.91
N ILE A 13 -16.85 6.08 -23.79
CA ILE A 13 -16.08 5.35 -22.78
C ILE A 13 -17.05 4.63 -21.85
N GLN A 14 -16.84 3.32 -21.66
CA GLN A 14 -17.57 2.56 -20.65
C GLN A 14 -17.07 2.92 -19.26
N VAL A 15 -17.99 3.17 -18.33
CA VAL A 15 -17.68 3.54 -16.95
C VAL A 15 -18.53 2.70 -16.02
N THR A 16 -17.92 2.21 -14.93
CA THR A 16 -18.64 1.56 -13.84
C THR A 16 -18.13 2.05 -12.48
N LEU A 17 -18.96 1.92 -11.46
CA LEU A 17 -18.61 2.22 -10.07
C LEU A 17 -18.43 0.91 -9.31
N PHE A 18 -17.26 0.75 -8.69
CA PHE A 18 -16.99 -0.42 -7.86
C PHE A 18 -17.66 -0.26 -6.49
N GLY A 19 -18.78 -0.96 -6.29
CA GLY A 19 -19.56 -0.96 -5.04
C GLY A 19 -20.63 0.15 -4.95
N PRO A 20 -21.63 -0.01 -4.05
CA PRO A 20 -22.73 0.95 -3.94
C PRO A 20 -22.29 2.29 -3.34
N LEU A 21 -22.77 3.41 -3.92
CA LEU A 21 -22.54 4.78 -3.44
C LEU A 21 -23.08 5.05 -2.03
N LEU A 22 -24.06 4.26 -1.57
CA LEU A 22 -24.74 4.39 -0.27
C LEU A 22 -24.71 3.05 0.45
N HIS A 23 -24.12 3.00 1.65
CA HIS A 23 -24.20 1.84 2.52
C HIS A 23 -25.47 1.90 3.39
N PRO A 24 -26.38 0.91 3.34
CA PRO A 24 -27.46 0.82 4.31
C PRO A 24 -26.87 0.53 5.71
N PRO A 25 -27.30 1.23 6.78
CA PRO A 25 -26.67 1.19 8.10
C PRO A 25 -26.69 -0.18 8.82
N PHE A 26 -27.42 -1.17 8.29
CA PHE A 26 -27.62 -2.49 8.91
C PHE A 26 -27.15 -3.66 8.05
N LYS A 27 -26.55 -3.43 6.87
CA LYS A 27 -25.89 -4.51 6.12
C LYS A 27 -24.41 -4.51 6.44
N ASN A 28 -24.02 -5.40 7.34
CA ASN A 28 -22.67 -5.75 7.77
C ASN A 28 -21.78 -6.33 6.64
N ARG A 29 -21.96 -5.88 5.39
CA ARG A 29 -20.88 -6.00 4.42
C ARG A 29 -19.85 -4.98 4.88
N ALA A 30 -18.67 -5.45 5.29
CA ALA A 30 -17.52 -4.59 5.49
C ALA A 30 -17.49 -3.54 4.36
N ASN A 31 -17.17 -2.29 4.65
CA ASN A 31 -17.02 -1.24 3.65
C ASN A 31 -15.84 -1.62 2.73
N LEU A 32 -16.00 -2.60 1.86
CA LEU A 32 -14.97 -3.15 1.00
C LEU A 32 -14.76 -2.14 -0.12
N ARG A 33 -13.51 -1.69 -0.29
CA ARG A 33 -13.15 -0.67 -1.27
C ARG A 33 -12.19 -1.27 -2.28
N ASN A 34 -12.41 -0.96 -3.55
CA ASN A 34 -11.34 -1.14 -4.53
C ASN A 34 -10.30 -0.05 -4.32
N HIS A 35 -9.14 -0.46 -3.83
CA HIS A 35 -8.01 0.42 -3.57
C HIS A 35 -6.84 0.12 -4.52
N ARG A 36 -7.04 -0.75 -5.52
CA ARG A 36 -6.09 -1.01 -6.60
C ARG A 36 -5.95 0.24 -7.46
N LYS A 37 -4.72 0.63 -7.76
CA LYS A 37 -4.42 1.76 -8.65
C LYS A 37 -3.64 1.22 -9.84
N MET A 38 -4.33 1.08 -10.95
CA MET A 38 -3.75 0.60 -12.19
C MET A 38 -4.40 1.25 -13.41
N ALA A 39 -3.63 1.36 -14.48
CA ALA A 39 -4.11 1.60 -15.83
C ALA A 39 -3.43 0.58 -16.74
N VAL A 40 -4.22 -0.11 -17.57
CA VAL A 40 -3.71 -1.12 -18.50
C VAL A 40 -4.08 -0.70 -19.92
N ALA A 41 -3.10 -0.70 -20.83
CA ALA A 41 -3.32 -0.43 -22.25
C ALA A 41 -2.98 -1.68 -23.08
N ASP A 42 -3.91 -2.06 -23.94
CA ASP A 42 -3.83 -3.17 -24.90
C ASP A 42 -3.43 -4.54 -24.31
N GLY A 43 -3.48 -4.70 -22.98
CA GLY A 43 -2.97 -5.87 -22.27
C GLY A 43 -1.45 -6.03 -22.30
N THR A 44 -0.71 -5.01 -22.77
CA THR A 44 0.75 -5.05 -22.97
C THR A 44 1.52 -4.04 -22.13
N ARG A 45 0.84 -2.99 -21.64
CA ARG A 45 1.40 -1.94 -20.78
C ARG A 45 0.56 -1.79 -19.52
N LEU A 46 1.22 -1.73 -18.38
CA LEU A 46 0.61 -1.52 -17.07
C LEU A 46 1.30 -0.35 -16.39
N TRP A 47 0.54 0.63 -15.92
CA TRP A 47 0.98 1.61 -14.94
C TRP A 47 0.31 1.31 -13.61
N CYS A 48 1.06 1.14 -12.54
CA CYS A 48 0.50 0.93 -11.20
C CYS A 48 1.42 1.49 -10.10
N GLY A 49 0.98 1.38 -8.84
CA GLY A 49 1.70 1.89 -7.67
C GLY A 49 0.76 2.42 -6.60
N GLY A 50 1.22 3.40 -5.83
CA GLY A 50 0.46 4.00 -4.71
C GLY A 50 -0.37 5.24 -5.09
N ARG A 51 -0.09 5.83 -6.27
CA ARG A 51 -0.66 7.10 -6.72
C ARG A 51 -2.11 6.95 -7.17
N ASN A 52 -2.99 7.83 -6.69
CA ASN A 52 -4.33 7.99 -7.25
C ASN A 52 -4.31 8.95 -8.45
N PHE A 53 -5.29 8.83 -9.35
CA PHE A 53 -5.56 9.83 -10.38
C PHE A 53 -6.30 11.03 -9.77
N ALA A 54 -5.58 11.84 -9.00
CA ALA A 54 -6.12 13.02 -8.32
C ALA A 54 -5.13 14.18 -8.34
N THR A 55 -5.64 15.41 -8.38
CA THR A 55 -4.88 16.67 -8.50
C THR A 55 -3.77 16.83 -7.47
N GLU A 56 -3.97 16.31 -6.26
CA GLU A 56 -3.05 16.38 -5.13
C GLU A 56 -1.70 15.72 -5.41
N TYR A 57 -1.65 14.76 -6.34
CA TYR A 57 -0.43 14.08 -6.75
C TYR A 57 0.35 14.80 -7.85
N PHE A 58 -0.29 15.72 -8.58
CA PHE A 58 0.28 16.33 -9.78
C PHE A 58 0.49 17.84 -9.64
N GLU A 59 -0.44 18.55 -9.02
CA GLU A 59 -0.46 20.02 -9.02
C GLU A 59 -0.10 20.61 -7.66
N GLY A 60 -0.41 19.92 -6.56
CA GLY A 60 -0.21 20.47 -5.21
C GLY A 60 -0.99 21.79 -5.01
N THR A 61 -0.56 22.60 -4.04
CA THR A 61 -1.08 23.95 -3.79
C THR A 61 0.07 24.88 -3.40
N PRO A 62 -0.08 26.22 -3.43
CA PRO A 62 0.96 27.13 -2.95
C PRO A 62 1.43 26.85 -1.51
N ALA A 63 0.56 26.28 -0.67
CA ALA A 63 0.86 25.95 0.72
C ALA A 63 1.36 24.51 0.94
N ARG A 64 1.19 23.61 -0.03
CA ARG A 64 1.53 22.19 0.10
C ARG A 64 2.02 21.63 -1.22
N PRO A 65 3.24 21.06 -1.29
CA PRO A 65 3.73 20.45 -2.53
C PRO A 65 2.84 19.26 -2.93
N PRO A 66 2.90 18.83 -4.19
CA PRO A 66 2.28 17.58 -4.62
C PRO A 66 2.71 16.41 -3.74
N TRP A 67 1.79 15.47 -3.53
CA TRP A 67 2.06 14.27 -2.74
C TRP A 67 3.17 13.46 -3.41
N GLN A 68 4.15 13.05 -2.61
CA GLN A 68 5.18 12.14 -3.05
C GLN A 68 4.61 10.72 -3.03
N ASP A 69 4.86 9.95 -4.08
CA ASP A 69 4.38 8.57 -4.22
C ASP A 69 5.31 7.81 -5.18
N ALA A 70 5.18 6.48 -5.21
CA ALA A 70 5.85 5.60 -6.15
C ALA A 70 4.84 5.08 -7.18
N SER A 71 5.20 5.23 -8.46
CA SER A 71 4.48 4.62 -9.58
C SER A 71 5.50 4.08 -10.55
N PHE A 72 5.15 3.00 -11.23
CA PHE A 72 6.04 2.30 -12.15
C PHE A 72 5.22 1.72 -13.28
N ASP A 73 5.88 1.56 -14.41
CA ASP A 73 5.34 0.90 -15.60
C ASP A 73 5.95 -0.49 -15.76
N LEU A 74 5.11 -1.42 -16.22
CA LEU A 74 5.44 -2.82 -16.44
C LEU A 74 4.88 -3.24 -17.80
N GLU A 75 5.53 -4.22 -18.42
CA GLU A 75 5.17 -4.69 -19.76
C GLU A 75 4.98 -6.20 -19.80
N GLY A 76 4.38 -6.67 -20.90
CA GLY A 76 4.29 -8.09 -21.21
C GLY A 76 3.38 -8.86 -20.24
N PRO A 77 3.77 -10.05 -19.76
CA PRO A 77 2.89 -10.93 -18.97
C PRO A 77 2.29 -10.27 -17.73
N LEU A 78 3.01 -9.35 -17.07
CA LEU A 78 2.51 -8.63 -15.89
C LEU A 78 1.34 -7.71 -16.24
N ALA A 79 1.36 -7.07 -17.41
CA ALA A 79 0.26 -6.25 -17.89
C ALA A 79 -0.97 -7.10 -18.22
N THR A 80 -0.78 -8.29 -18.79
CA THR A 80 -1.88 -9.22 -19.06
C THR A 80 -2.50 -9.78 -17.78
N GLN A 81 -1.69 -10.08 -16.76
CA GLN A 81 -2.18 -10.48 -15.43
C GLN A 81 -3.01 -9.36 -14.77
N ALA A 82 -2.54 -8.11 -14.84
CA ALA A 82 -3.30 -6.98 -14.33
C ALA A 82 -4.60 -6.72 -15.13
N LEU A 83 -4.60 -6.96 -16.46
CA LEU A 83 -5.82 -6.91 -17.26
C LEU A 83 -6.83 -7.97 -16.82
N ALA A 84 -6.38 -9.21 -16.60
CA ALA A 84 -7.26 -10.27 -16.11
C ALA A 84 -7.90 -9.92 -14.76
N LEU A 85 -7.11 -9.31 -13.86
CA LEU A 85 -7.62 -8.80 -12.58
C LEU A 85 -8.64 -7.67 -12.78
N PHE A 86 -8.37 -6.73 -13.69
CA PHE A 86 -9.30 -5.65 -14.03
C PHE A 86 -10.63 -6.19 -14.57
N GLU A 87 -10.60 -7.16 -15.50
CA GLU A 87 -11.81 -7.75 -16.07
C GLU A 87 -12.65 -8.48 -15.02
N HIS A 88 -12.01 -9.08 -14.01
CA HIS A 88 -12.71 -9.66 -12.86
C HIS A 88 -13.40 -8.55 -12.03
N ASP A 89 -12.67 -7.49 -11.67
CA ASP A 89 -13.23 -6.36 -10.93
C ASP A 89 -14.39 -5.67 -11.70
N TRP A 90 -14.25 -5.56 -13.02
CA TRP A 90 -15.24 -4.98 -13.91
C TRP A 90 -16.51 -5.83 -13.98
N ALA A 91 -16.37 -7.15 -14.11
CA ALA A 91 -17.50 -8.07 -14.10
C ALA A 91 -18.23 -8.06 -12.76
N TYR A 92 -17.49 -8.03 -11.65
CA TYR A 92 -18.07 -7.89 -10.32
C TYR A 92 -18.85 -6.58 -10.16
N ALA A 93 -18.33 -5.46 -10.68
CA ALA A 93 -19.00 -4.17 -10.57
C ALA A 93 -20.26 -4.03 -11.44
N ASN A 94 -20.34 -4.76 -12.56
CA ASN A 94 -21.45 -4.68 -13.52
C ASN A 94 -22.40 -5.90 -13.50
N ASP A 95 -22.27 -6.79 -12.51
CA ASP A 95 -22.99 -8.08 -12.46
C ASP A 95 -22.86 -8.88 -13.79
N GLY A 96 -21.67 -8.80 -14.42
CA GLY A 96 -21.36 -9.38 -15.71
C GLY A 96 -20.49 -10.64 -15.64
N VAL A 97 -19.98 -11.06 -16.81
CA VAL A 97 -19.00 -12.15 -16.93
C VAL A 97 -17.65 -11.55 -17.30
N ALA A 98 -16.61 -11.91 -16.55
CA ALA A 98 -15.25 -11.43 -16.83
C ALA A 98 -14.81 -11.90 -18.21
N ARG A 99 -14.28 -10.98 -19.02
CA ARG A 99 -13.63 -11.36 -20.26
C ARG A 99 -12.43 -12.23 -19.92
N GLN A 100 -12.34 -13.39 -20.56
CA GLN A 100 -11.14 -14.22 -20.44
C GLN A 100 -9.96 -13.49 -21.08
N CYS A 101 -8.98 -13.17 -20.24
CA CYS A 101 -7.66 -12.75 -20.67
C CYS A 101 -6.73 -13.93 -20.42
N GLU A 102 -6.21 -14.54 -21.49
CA GLU A 102 -5.17 -15.55 -21.36
C GLU A 102 -3.89 -14.84 -20.91
N ALA A 103 -3.71 -14.73 -19.59
CA ALA A 103 -2.43 -14.36 -19.04
C ALA A 103 -1.44 -15.49 -19.34
N PRO A 104 -0.25 -15.20 -19.91
CA PRO A 104 0.80 -16.19 -19.99
C PRO A 104 1.05 -16.76 -18.58
N ALA A 105 1.14 -18.08 -18.48
CA ALA A 105 1.58 -18.69 -17.22
C ALA A 105 2.90 -18.03 -16.82
N PRO A 106 3.05 -17.58 -15.56
CA PRO A 106 4.32 -17.02 -15.11
C PRO A 106 5.42 -18.04 -15.37
N ASP A 107 6.52 -17.62 -16.00
CA ASP A 107 7.70 -18.46 -16.12
C ASP A 107 8.29 -18.62 -14.71
N PRO A 108 8.25 -19.83 -14.11
CA PRO A 108 8.72 -20.03 -12.75
C PRO A 108 10.25 -20.00 -12.65
N SER A 109 10.97 -20.01 -13.78
CA SER A 109 12.41 -20.25 -13.79
C SER A 109 13.25 -19.03 -13.37
N ASP A 110 12.72 -17.81 -13.46
CA ASP A 110 13.34 -16.59 -12.93
C ASP A 110 12.35 -15.40 -12.93
N PRO A 111 11.41 -15.29 -11.95
CA PRO A 111 10.46 -14.20 -11.95
C PRO A 111 11.18 -12.89 -11.58
N VAL A 112 11.43 -12.04 -12.59
CA VAL A 112 11.92 -10.66 -12.40
C VAL A 112 10.97 -9.87 -11.49
N ALA A 113 9.66 -10.08 -11.67
CA ALA A 113 8.60 -9.54 -10.82
C ALA A 113 7.31 -10.37 -10.87
N GLN A 114 6.42 -10.17 -9.89
CA GLN A 114 5.13 -10.86 -9.79
C GLN A 114 4.02 -9.88 -9.37
N VAL A 115 2.89 -9.88 -10.09
CA VAL A 115 1.68 -9.18 -9.67
C VAL A 115 0.96 -9.99 -8.58
N ILE A 116 0.62 -9.33 -7.47
CA ILE A 116 -0.01 -9.93 -6.30
C ILE A 116 -1.28 -9.16 -6.00
N ALA A 117 -2.43 -9.77 -6.29
CA ALA A 117 -3.72 -9.29 -5.85
C ALA A 117 -3.93 -9.65 -4.37
N SER A 118 -4.56 -8.76 -3.62
CA SER A 118 -5.07 -9.02 -2.28
C SER A 118 -6.50 -8.47 -2.17
N GLY A 119 -7.28 -9.05 -1.28
CA GLY A 119 -8.68 -8.67 -1.07
C GLY A 119 -9.55 -9.85 -0.66
N PRO A 120 -10.84 -9.59 -0.36
CA PRO A 120 -11.81 -10.61 0.06
C PRO A 120 -12.18 -11.60 -1.05
N ASP A 121 -11.74 -11.32 -2.28
CA ASP A 121 -11.83 -12.17 -3.47
C ASP A 121 -10.70 -13.20 -3.55
N GLN A 122 -9.72 -13.12 -2.65
CA GLN A 122 -8.59 -14.04 -2.57
C GLN A 122 -8.82 -15.09 -1.49
N ALA A 123 -8.23 -16.28 -1.67
CA ALA A 123 -8.33 -17.36 -0.68
C ALA A 123 -7.54 -17.04 0.61
N ASP A 124 -6.41 -16.35 0.45
CA ASP A 124 -5.45 -16.05 1.51
C ASP A 124 -5.04 -14.56 1.48
N ASP A 125 -4.62 -14.03 2.62
CA ASP A 125 -4.08 -12.68 2.78
C ASP A 125 -2.62 -12.59 2.28
N THR A 126 -2.40 -12.94 1.00
CA THR A 126 -1.07 -13.18 0.41
C THR A 126 -0.07 -12.05 0.65
N VAL A 127 -0.50 -10.78 0.49
CA VAL A 127 0.39 -9.62 0.72
C VAL A 127 0.82 -9.53 2.18
N HIS A 128 -0.09 -9.78 3.13
CA HIS A 128 0.19 -9.78 4.56
C HIS A 128 1.15 -10.91 4.95
N ASP A 129 0.90 -12.12 4.45
CA ASP A 129 1.75 -13.29 4.69
C ASP A 129 3.15 -13.11 4.10
N MET A 130 3.26 -12.51 2.91
CA MET A 130 4.54 -12.17 2.29
C MET A 130 5.31 -11.14 3.10
N LEU A 131 4.66 -10.08 3.58
CA LEU A 131 5.30 -9.07 4.44
C LEU A 131 5.85 -9.71 5.73
N ILE A 132 5.06 -10.56 6.40
CA ILE A 132 5.47 -11.25 7.62
C ILE A 132 6.62 -12.22 7.33
N SER A 133 6.46 -13.07 6.31
CA SER A 133 7.48 -14.06 5.92
C SER A 133 8.80 -13.39 5.55
N ALA A 134 8.75 -12.26 4.82
CA ALA A 134 9.91 -11.49 4.46
C ALA A 134 10.58 -10.84 5.68
N CYS A 135 9.81 -10.35 6.66
CA CYS A 135 10.37 -9.89 7.93
C CYS A 135 11.16 -10.99 8.64
N PHE A 136 10.64 -12.22 8.67
CA PHE A 136 11.35 -13.36 9.28
C PHE A 136 12.62 -13.77 8.50
N LYS A 137 12.61 -13.65 7.16
CA LYS A 137 13.74 -14.00 6.30
C LYS A 137 14.85 -12.96 6.24
N ALA A 138 14.51 -11.68 6.41
CA ALA A 138 15.46 -10.56 6.30
C ALA A 138 16.65 -10.72 7.25
N ARG A 139 17.86 -10.42 6.75
CA ARG A 139 19.13 -10.60 7.46
C ARG A 139 19.91 -9.31 7.68
N ARG A 140 19.70 -8.28 6.86
CA ARG A 140 20.50 -7.04 6.88
C ARG A 140 19.64 -5.79 7.09
N ARG A 141 18.60 -5.60 6.27
CA ARG A 141 17.77 -4.39 6.33
C ARG A 141 16.32 -4.62 5.90
N ILE A 142 15.44 -3.80 6.47
CA ILE A 142 14.07 -3.61 6.00
C ILE A 142 13.88 -2.10 5.83
N LEU A 143 13.58 -1.64 4.62
CA LEU A 143 13.27 -0.24 4.34
C LEU A 143 11.80 -0.13 3.97
N ALA A 144 10.99 0.51 4.81
CA ALA A 144 9.57 0.69 4.57
C ALA A 144 9.24 2.17 4.38
N VAL A 145 8.38 2.48 3.40
CA VAL A 145 7.71 3.76 3.26
C VAL A 145 6.22 3.53 3.14
N THR A 146 5.44 4.25 3.95
CA THR A 146 3.97 4.13 4.00
C THR A 146 3.35 5.44 4.50
N PRO A 147 2.19 5.87 3.98
CA PRO A 147 1.48 7.03 4.55
C PRO A 147 0.92 6.75 5.95
N TYR A 148 0.50 5.49 6.19
CA TYR A 148 -0.14 5.07 7.43
C TYR A 148 0.57 3.84 7.98
N PHE A 149 0.90 3.88 9.26
CA PHE A 149 1.52 2.77 9.97
C PHE A 149 0.65 2.38 11.16
N VAL A 150 -0.38 1.60 10.87
CA VAL A 150 -1.31 1.03 11.85
C VAL A 150 -1.36 -0.49 11.60
N PRO A 151 -0.19 -1.17 11.65
CA PRO A 151 -0.06 -2.54 11.19
C PRO A 151 -0.89 -3.49 12.05
N THR A 152 -1.13 -4.69 11.52
CA THR A 152 -1.61 -5.81 12.33
C THR A 152 -0.60 -6.14 13.44
N GLU A 153 -1.07 -6.75 14.54
CA GLU A 153 -0.20 -7.20 15.63
C GLU A 153 0.88 -8.19 15.14
N ALA A 154 0.53 -9.06 14.20
CA ALA A 154 1.45 -10.02 13.60
C ALA A 154 2.58 -9.33 12.82
N LEU A 155 2.24 -8.36 11.95
CA LEU A 155 3.23 -7.60 11.20
C LEU A 155 4.11 -6.73 12.11
N LEU A 156 3.51 -6.06 13.10
CA LEU A 156 4.27 -5.28 14.08
C LEU A 156 5.26 -6.15 14.85
N SER A 157 4.81 -7.33 15.29
CA SER A 157 5.64 -8.29 16.00
C SER A 157 6.80 -8.80 15.14
N ALA A 158 6.54 -9.11 13.87
CA ALA A 158 7.55 -9.55 12.91
C ALA A 158 8.62 -8.47 12.67
N LEU A 159 8.22 -7.20 12.48
CA LEU A 159 9.13 -6.06 12.35
C LEU A 159 9.97 -5.84 13.62
N CYS A 160 9.34 -5.92 14.80
CA CYS A 160 10.04 -5.79 16.08
C CYS A 160 11.05 -6.92 16.29
N LEU A 161 10.70 -8.15 15.91
CA LEU A 161 11.62 -9.28 16.00
C LEU A 161 12.79 -9.14 15.02
N ALA A 162 12.55 -8.64 13.80
CA ALA A 162 13.63 -8.33 12.87
C ALA A 162 14.61 -7.31 13.49
N ALA A 163 14.10 -6.21 14.05
CA ALA A 163 14.94 -5.21 14.71
C ALA A 163 15.75 -5.77 15.90
N ARG A 164 15.15 -6.66 16.70
CA ARG A 164 15.83 -7.35 17.81
C ARG A 164 16.88 -8.38 17.38
N ARG A 165 16.83 -8.83 16.12
CA ARG A 165 17.86 -9.68 15.49
C ARG A 165 18.93 -8.85 14.79
N ASP A 166 19.05 -7.57 15.13
CA ASP A 166 19.98 -6.61 14.55
C ASP A 166 19.77 -6.32 13.05
N VAL A 167 18.61 -6.66 12.49
CA VAL A 167 18.22 -6.21 11.14
C VAL A 167 17.93 -4.71 11.19
N ALA A 168 18.53 -3.94 10.29
CA ALA A 168 18.29 -2.51 10.20
C ALA A 168 16.89 -2.20 9.65
N VAL A 169 15.91 -1.98 10.54
CA VAL A 169 14.53 -1.65 10.15
C VAL A 169 14.34 -0.15 10.11
N ASP A 170 14.24 0.45 8.91
CA ASP A 170 13.87 1.85 8.70
C ASP A 170 12.42 2.00 8.24
N LEU A 171 11.67 2.87 8.89
CA LEU A 171 10.30 3.24 8.52
C LEU A 171 10.24 4.73 8.22
N VAL A 172 9.89 5.08 6.98
CA VAL A 172 9.66 6.45 6.51
C VAL A 172 8.15 6.70 6.39
N LEU A 173 7.67 7.78 6.99
CA LEU A 173 6.25 8.17 6.94
C LEU A 173 6.09 9.69 6.99
N PRO A 174 4.95 10.27 6.58
CA PRO A 174 4.73 11.71 6.72
C PRO A 174 4.60 12.12 8.18
N LEU A 175 5.21 13.27 8.55
CA LEU A 175 5.03 13.86 9.88
C LEU A 175 3.55 14.13 10.16
N HIS A 176 2.83 14.62 9.17
CA HIS A 176 1.38 14.79 9.17
C HIS A 176 0.79 14.16 7.92
N SER A 177 -0.09 13.17 8.08
CA SER A 177 -0.84 12.60 6.96
C SER A 177 -2.12 13.39 6.70
N ASN A 178 -2.80 13.07 5.61
CA ASN A 178 -4.15 13.53 5.30
C ASN A 178 -5.23 12.95 6.26
N HIS A 179 -4.89 11.96 7.11
CA HIS A 179 -5.81 11.37 8.07
C HIS A 179 -5.34 11.56 9.53
N ARG A 180 -5.90 12.58 10.20
CA ARG A 180 -5.58 12.93 11.59
C ARG A 180 -5.77 11.78 12.58
N MET A 181 -6.75 10.91 12.36
CA MET A 181 -6.98 9.76 13.22
C MET A 181 -5.89 8.69 13.05
N ALA A 182 -5.46 8.42 11.82
CA ALA A 182 -4.31 7.55 11.55
C ALA A 182 -3.03 8.10 12.21
N ASP A 183 -2.80 9.41 12.13
CA ASP A 183 -1.68 10.08 12.79
C ASP A 183 -1.71 9.94 14.32
N PHE A 184 -2.89 9.94 14.91
CA PHE A 184 -3.06 9.80 16.34
C PHE A 184 -2.77 8.37 16.80
N VAL A 185 -3.41 7.37 16.18
CA VAL A 185 -3.35 5.96 16.64
C VAL A 185 -2.02 5.27 16.32
N ARG A 186 -1.32 5.68 15.23
CA ARG A 186 -0.04 5.06 14.83
C ARG A 186 1.04 5.14 15.90
N HIS A 187 0.97 6.11 16.82
CA HIS A 187 2.01 6.33 17.81
C HIS A 187 2.25 5.12 18.72
N ARG A 188 1.24 4.29 18.99
CA ARG A 188 1.41 3.05 19.76
C ARG A 188 2.37 2.08 19.04
N ALA A 189 2.12 1.80 17.76
CA ALA A 189 2.98 0.95 16.94
C ALA A 189 4.38 1.57 16.74
N LEU A 190 4.46 2.89 16.53
CA LEU A 190 5.74 3.60 16.41
C LEU A 190 6.59 3.50 17.69
N ARG A 191 5.98 3.62 18.88
CA ARG A 191 6.68 3.43 20.15
C ARG A 191 7.20 2.01 20.31
N ALA A 192 6.38 1.00 19.97
CA ALA A 192 6.78 -0.41 20.05
C ALA A 192 7.97 -0.72 19.12
N LEU A 193 7.88 -0.31 17.85
CA LEU A 193 8.95 -0.50 16.88
C LEU A 193 10.23 0.25 17.28
N SER A 194 10.10 1.50 17.73
CA SER A 194 11.23 2.29 18.25
C SER A 194 11.91 1.62 19.45
N ALA A 195 11.13 1.05 20.37
CA ALA A 195 11.67 0.36 21.54
C ALA A 195 12.37 -0.96 21.19
N ALA A 196 11.99 -1.58 20.07
CA ALA A 196 12.63 -2.79 19.56
C ALA A 196 13.94 -2.52 18.77
N GLY A 197 14.34 -1.25 18.59
CA GLY A 197 15.52 -0.85 17.81
C GLY A 197 15.21 -0.34 16.41
N GLY A 198 13.93 -0.38 16.01
CA GLY A 198 13.47 0.15 14.73
C GLY A 198 13.68 1.66 14.59
N ARG A 199 13.91 2.09 13.35
CA ARG A 199 14.36 3.42 12.99
C ARG A 199 13.27 4.18 12.24
N ILE A 200 12.67 5.17 12.89
CA ILE A 200 11.51 5.86 12.33
C ILE A 200 11.88 7.28 11.88
N TRP A 201 11.46 7.63 10.67
CA TRP A 201 11.80 8.86 9.95
C TRP A 201 10.53 9.55 9.47
N GLN A 202 10.40 10.84 9.77
CA GLN A 202 9.22 11.62 9.45
C GLN A 202 9.55 12.71 8.44
N VAL A 203 8.94 12.66 7.26
CA VAL A 203 9.12 13.67 6.21
C VAL A 203 8.12 14.82 6.36
N PRO A 204 8.48 16.07 5.98
CA PRO A 204 7.62 17.25 6.19
C PRO A 204 6.49 17.41 5.15
N TYR A 205 6.44 16.53 4.16
CA TYR A 205 5.42 16.51 3.11
C TYR A 205 4.59 15.23 3.18
N MET A 206 3.47 15.21 2.45
CA MET A 206 2.68 13.99 2.31
C MET A 206 3.46 12.97 1.46
N GLN A 207 3.90 11.91 2.12
CA GLN A 207 4.48 10.73 1.47
C GLN A 207 3.43 9.64 1.47
N HIS A 208 3.08 9.18 0.29
CA HIS A 208 1.98 8.26 0.03
C HIS A 208 2.41 6.99 -0.72
N ALA A 209 3.70 6.79 -0.98
CA ALA A 209 4.22 5.50 -1.45
C ALA A 209 3.91 4.38 -0.45
N LYS A 210 3.71 3.17 -0.98
CA LYS A 210 3.57 1.94 -0.21
C LYS A 210 4.57 0.92 -0.72
N THR A 211 5.76 0.99 -0.14
CA THR A 211 6.90 0.19 -0.59
C THR A 211 7.63 -0.36 0.61
N VAL A 212 7.95 -1.65 0.58
CA VAL A 212 8.81 -2.31 1.57
C VAL A 212 9.90 -3.07 0.84
N VAL A 213 11.15 -2.75 1.15
CA VAL A 213 12.36 -3.40 0.63
C VAL A 213 12.92 -4.31 1.72
N PHE A 214 13.22 -5.54 1.38
CA PHE A 214 13.85 -6.53 2.24
C PHE A 214 15.21 -6.90 1.66
N ASP A 215 16.27 -6.58 2.41
CA ASP A 215 17.66 -6.79 2.02
C ASP A 215 18.00 -6.19 0.64
N ASP A 216 18.51 -7.02 -0.27
CA ASP A 216 18.71 -6.71 -1.70
C ASP A 216 17.95 -7.74 -2.58
N ASP A 217 16.96 -8.43 -1.99
CA ASP A 217 16.37 -9.65 -2.54
C ASP A 217 14.90 -9.47 -2.95
N LEU A 218 14.16 -8.59 -2.26
CA LEU A 218 12.72 -8.44 -2.48
C LEU A 218 12.26 -7.00 -2.24
N VAL A 219 11.40 -6.52 -3.14
CA VAL A 219 10.57 -5.34 -2.91
C VAL A 219 9.11 -5.71 -3.06
N LEU A 220 8.28 -5.26 -2.13
CA LEU A 220 6.83 -5.21 -2.30
C LEU A 220 6.43 -3.74 -2.48
N SER A 221 5.91 -3.37 -3.65
CA SER A 221 5.45 -2.01 -3.93
C SER A 221 4.11 -2.01 -4.67
N GLY A 222 3.21 -1.09 -4.31
CA GLY A 222 1.89 -1.04 -4.92
C GLY A 222 0.92 -0.16 -4.15
N SER A 223 -0.33 -0.61 -4.02
CA SER A 223 -1.42 0.16 -3.40
C SER A 223 -1.62 -0.08 -1.90
N ALA A 224 -1.14 -1.20 -1.37
CA ALA A 224 -1.43 -1.65 -0.01
C ALA A 224 -0.62 -0.87 1.05
N ASN A 225 -1.30 -0.13 1.92
CA ASN A 225 -0.68 0.52 3.07
C ASN A 225 -0.30 -0.50 4.15
N LEU A 226 0.60 -0.10 5.07
CA LEU A 226 0.89 -0.90 6.27
C LEU A 226 -0.12 -0.63 7.39
N ASP A 227 -1.40 -0.77 7.06
CA ASP A 227 -2.52 -0.75 8.01
C ASP A 227 -3.41 -1.99 7.88
N ALA A 228 -4.01 -2.41 8.99
CA ALA A 228 -4.75 -3.67 9.05
C ALA A 228 -5.93 -3.74 8.07
N ARG A 229 -6.53 -2.61 7.72
CA ARG A 229 -7.66 -2.57 6.80
C ARG A 229 -7.21 -2.77 5.35
N SER A 230 -6.15 -2.08 4.95
CA SER A 230 -5.54 -2.28 3.63
C SER A 230 -5.05 -3.71 3.45
N LEU A 231 -4.46 -4.29 4.49
CA LEU A 231 -3.88 -5.63 4.44
C LEU A 231 -4.90 -6.79 4.49
N LEU A 232 -6.10 -6.58 5.05
CA LEU A 232 -7.05 -7.67 5.33
C LEU A 232 -8.46 -7.47 4.74
N LEU A 233 -8.81 -6.27 4.26
CA LEU A 233 -10.19 -5.96 3.84
C LEU A 233 -10.29 -5.31 2.47
N ASN A 234 -9.35 -4.44 2.09
CA ASN A 234 -9.42 -3.75 0.81
C ASN A 234 -8.97 -4.67 -0.33
N TYR A 235 -9.51 -4.41 -1.51
CA TYR A 235 -8.90 -4.94 -2.73
C TYR A 235 -7.65 -4.12 -3.02
N GLU A 236 -6.49 -4.77 -2.98
CA GLU A 236 -5.18 -4.17 -3.19
C GLU A 236 -4.43 -4.87 -4.32
N LEU A 237 -3.44 -4.15 -4.87
CA LEU A 237 -2.54 -4.63 -5.90
C LEU A 237 -1.11 -4.28 -5.49
N MET A 238 -0.29 -5.31 -5.28
CA MET A 238 1.14 -5.18 -5.05
C MET A 238 1.91 -5.84 -6.17
N VAL A 239 3.15 -5.40 -6.38
CA VAL A 239 4.10 -6.09 -7.23
C VAL A 239 5.31 -6.46 -6.39
N ALA A 240 5.68 -7.73 -6.42
CA ALA A 240 6.95 -8.21 -5.91
C ALA A 240 8.02 -8.06 -6.97
N PHE A 241 9.14 -7.42 -6.64
CA PHE A 241 10.32 -7.32 -7.52
C PHE A 241 11.47 -8.08 -6.89
N TYR A 242 12.18 -8.85 -7.72
CA TYR A 242 13.29 -9.71 -7.28
C TYR A 242 14.62 -9.33 -7.95
N ALA A 243 14.55 -8.68 -9.13
CA ALA A 243 15.76 -8.24 -9.82
C ALA A 243 16.52 -7.19 -9.01
N SER A 244 17.81 -7.45 -8.76
CA SER A 244 18.69 -6.60 -7.94
C SER A 244 18.72 -5.14 -8.37
N ALA A 245 18.60 -4.87 -9.68
CA ALA A 245 18.50 -3.51 -10.22
C ALA A 245 17.25 -2.78 -9.74
N ASP A 246 16.10 -3.45 -9.73
CA ASP A 246 14.84 -2.85 -9.28
C ASP A 246 14.81 -2.73 -7.76
N VAL A 247 15.31 -3.73 -7.04
CA VAL A 247 15.48 -3.66 -5.58
C VAL A 247 16.33 -2.46 -5.20
N GLY A 248 17.46 -2.25 -5.89
CA GLY A 248 18.33 -1.10 -5.70
C GLY A 248 17.62 0.23 -5.93
N ARG A 249 16.85 0.37 -7.03
CA ARG A 249 16.09 1.59 -7.34
C ARG A 249 15.08 1.95 -6.25
N PHE A 250 14.32 0.97 -5.76
CA PHE A 250 13.36 1.20 -4.67
C PHE A 250 14.06 1.49 -3.34
N ALA A 251 15.19 0.85 -3.05
CA ALA A 251 15.99 1.18 -1.88
C ALA A 251 16.47 2.64 -1.94
N ASP A 252 17.02 3.07 -3.07
CA ASP A 252 17.48 4.44 -3.29
C ASP A 252 16.34 5.46 -3.17
N TYR A 253 15.14 5.13 -3.67
CA TYR A 253 13.94 5.93 -3.49
C TYR A 253 13.60 6.15 -1.99
N VAL A 254 13.56 5.07 -1.20
CA VAL A 254 13.26 5.17 0.24
C VAL A 254 14.35 5.96 0.96
N GLU A 255 15.62 5.73 0.60
CA GLU A 255 16.78 6.41 1.15
C GLU A 255 16.79 7.93 0.85
N MET A 256 16.40 8.32 -0.36
CA MET A 256 16.24 9.73 -0.75
C MET A 256 15.24 10.43 0.18
N HIS A 257 14.10 9.80 0.47
CA HIS A 257 13.11 10.36 1.39
C HIS A 257 13.62 10.39 2.84
N ARG A 258 14.32 9.33 3.27
CA ARG A 258 14.94 9.25 4.61
C ARG A 258 15.91 10.39 4.87
N LYS A 259 16.73 10.78 3.88
CA LYS A 259 17.70 11.89 3.99
C LYS A 259 17.05 13.25 4.27
N ASN A 260 15.79 13.43 3.84
CA ASN A 260 15.01 14.66 4.04
C ASN A 260 14.11 14.60 5.28
N ALA A 261 14.22 13.55 6.08
CA ALA A 261 13.33 13.29 7.20
C ALA A 261 13.95 13.70 8.54
N ILE A 262 13.08 14.00 9.51
CA ILE A 262 13.46 14.14 10.91
C ILE A 262 13.30 12.81 11.64
N ARG A 263 14.14 12.57 12.64
CA ARG A 263 14.08 11.36 13.45
C ARG A 263 12.90 11.42 14.42
N TYR A 264 12.04 10.40 14.40
CA TYR A 264 11.01 10.25 15.43
C TYR A 264 11.66 9.95 16.78
N ARG A 265 11.21 10.66 17.82
CA ARG A 265 11.63 10.44 19.21
C ARG A 265 10.45 9.88 19.99
N ALA A 266 10.54 8.62 20.38
CA ALA A 266 9.53 8.00 21.21
C ALA A 266 9.48 8.67 22.59
N GLY A 267 8.33 9.22 22.95
CA GLY A 267 8.01 9.66 24.31
C GLY A 267 7.10 8.66 25.01
N LYS A 268 7.20 8.55 26.34
CA LYS A 268 6.23 7.79 27.14
C LYS A 268 4.88 8.53 27.09
N PRO A 269 3.77 7.87 26.67
CA PRO A 269 2.46 8.51 26.69
C PRO A 269 1.97 8.66 28.14
N GLY A 270 1.17 9.68 28.41
CA GLY A 270 0.35 9.70 29.62
C GLY A 270 -0.75 8.65 29.55
N LEU A 271 -1.28 8.22 30.70
CA LEU A 271 -2.30 7.16 30.78
C LEU A 271 -3.53 7.43 29.90
N VAL A 272 -4.03 8.67 29.90
CA VAL A 272 -5.17 9.09 29.08
C VAL A 272 -4.86 8.94 27.59
N ARG A 273 -3.64 9.32 27.17
CA ARG A 273 -3.22 9.20 25.78
C ARG A 273 -3.13 7.74 25.36
N ASP A 274 -2.55 6.89 26.19
CA ASP A 274 -2.40 5.46 25.87
C ASP A 274 -3.78 4.76 25.78
N PHE A 275 -4.68 5.06 26.72
CA PHE A 275 -6.05 4.55 26.70
C PHE A 275 -6.83 5.02 25.45
N THR A 276 -6.75 6.31 25.12
CA THR A 276 -7.44 6.88 23.95
C THR A 276 -6.89 6.35 22.62
N GLU A 277 -5.57 6.21 22.49
CA GLU A 277 -4.94 5.56 21.34
C GLU A 277 -5.45 4.11 21.20
N GLY A 278 -5.57 3.36 22.30
CA GLY A 278 -6.11 2.00 22.31
C GLY A 278 -7.59 1.92 21.91
N LEU A 279 -8.44 2.79 22.45
CA LEU A 279 -9.86 2.82 22.10
C LEU A 279 -10.08 3.20 20.64
N LEU A 280 -9.36 4.22 20.15
CA LEU A 280 -9.48 4.66 18.76
C LEU A 280 -8.90 3.67 17.76
N LEU A 281 -7.96 2.81 18.16
CA LEU A 281 -7.45 1.74 17.31
C LEU A 281 -8.56 0.75 16.89
N LEU A 282 -9.53 0.49 17.76
CA LEU A 282 -10.70 -0.35 17.44
C LEU A 282 -11.57 0.28 16.34
N LEU A 283 -11.61 1.62 16.28
CA LEU A 283 -12.33 2.37 15.26
C LEU A 283 -11.50 2.60 13.99
N ALA A 284 -10.17 2.58 14.10
CA ALA A 284 -9.26 2.78 12.98
C ALA A 284 -9.39 1.69 11.90
N PHE A 285 -9.90 0.50 12.25
CA PHE A 285 -10.26 -0.55 11.30
C PHE A 285 -11.34 -0.14 10.28
N GLN A 286 -12.08 0.96 10.57
CA GLN A 286 -13.13 1.50 9.71
C GLN A 286 -12.67 2.62 8.76
N LEU A 287 -11.44 3.14 8.90
CA LEU A 287 -10.93 4.29 8.13
C LEU A 287 -10.69 3.98 6.65
#